data_AF-A0A8J6PBB8-F1
#
_entry.id   AF-A0A8J6PBB8-F1
#
_cell.length_a   1.000
_cell.length_b   1.000
_cell.length_c   1.000
_cell.angle_alpha   90.00
_cell.angle_beta   90.00
_cell.angle_gamma   90.00
#
_symmetry.space_group_name_H-M   'P 1'
#
loop_
_entity.id
_entity.type
_entity.pdbx_description
1 polymer ?
#
loop_
_entity_poly.entity_id
_entity_poly.type
_entity_poly.pdbx_seq_one_letter_code
_entity_poly.pdbx_strand_id
1 'polypeptide(L)'
;MTIGTFLNSFGQTATIKIERHFFDNSFEKFDSIYFDINGTKFWGKDTLTQTIRLNDNFDKCTAIIGKDTLNFLAKFQNRQEYVLRPGCCCAAFTMQARQNANRGTITFKNKSDKDLGLVVCEHNSDTVKIDSVKTLFASESAMCLYKPCSIQIVETTYFSDDYNYENDERNYDELWGEQKKFELGQVWFHFLHGEKIEVNFDAKSEKIELNIIGHLTNAEIEELWK
;
A
#
# COMPACT_ATOMS: atom_id res chain seq x y z
N MET A 1 11.18 -22.74 13.99
CA MET A 1 10.38 -21.51 13.96
C MET A 1 11.02 -20.54 14.95
N THR A 2 11.88 -19.65 14.46
CA THR A 2 12.63 -18.73 15.31
C THR A 2 11.95 -17.36 15.17
N ILE A 3 11.23 -16.95 16.21
CA ILE A 3 10.65 -15.61 16.29
C ILE A 3 11.84 -14.68 16.57
N GLY A 4 12.30 -13.97 15.53
CA GLY A 4 13.35 -12.97 15.67
C GLY A 4 12.90 -11.84 16.61
N THR A 5 13.78 -11.43 17.51
CA THR A 5 13.58 -10.33 18.46
C THR A 5 13.23 -9.04 17.72
N PHE A 6 12.08 -8.47 18.07
CA PHE A 6 11.61 -7.17 17.59
C PHE A 6 12.58 -6.06 18.01
N LEU A 7 13.30 -5.49 17.07
CA LEU A 7 14.06 -4.26 17.27
C LEU A 7 13.12 -3.08 17.03
N ASN A 8 12.44 -2.66 18.10
CA ASN A 8 11.83 -1.33 18.12
C ASN A 8 12.95 -0.30 18.10
N SER A 9 12.81 0.73 17.28
CA SER A 9 13.73 1.87 17.32
C SER A 9 13.62 2.52 18.71
N PHE A 10 14.71 2.54 19.48
CA PHE A 10 14.65 3.00 20.87
C PHE A 10 14.24 4.48 20.93
N GLY A 11 13.07 4.75 21.51
CA GLY A 11 12.58 6.11 21.77
C GLY A 11 12.02 6.88 20.56
N GLN A 12 11.94 6.27 19.36
CA GLN A 12 11.30 6.95 18.22
C GLN A 12 9.79 6.71 18.23
N THR A 13 9.05 7.79 18.00
CA THR A 13 7.59 7.78 18.03
C THR A 13 7.03 8.68 16.94
N ALA A 14 5.80 8.40 16.52
CA ALA A 14 4.99 9.29 15.68
C ALA A 14 3.61 9.45 16.31
N THR A 15 2.86 10.45 15.85
CA THR A 15 1.47 10.67 16.29
C THR A 15 0.49 10.42 15.15
N ILE A 16 -0.64 9.83 15.48
CA ILE A 16 -1.76 9.62 14.57
C ILE A 16 -2.95 10.38 15.12
N LYS A 17 -3.50 11.28 14.30
CA LYS A 17 -4.70 12.04 14.60
C LYS A 17 -5.82 11.59 13.68
N ILE A 18 -7.00 11.41 14.23
CA ILE A 18 -8.20 11.16 13.44
C ILE A 18 -8.83 12.50 13.06
N GLU A 19 -9.03 12.73 11.77
CA GLU A 19 -9.74 13.90 11.26
C GLU A 19 -11.01 13.50 10.52
N ARG A 20 -12.12 14.16 10.86
CA ARG A 20 -13.41 13.98 10.23
C ARG A 20 -13.57 15.02 9.12
N HIS A 21 -13.37 14.62 7.87
CA HIS A 21 -13.78 15.39 6.71
C HIS A 21 -15.10 14.80 6.18
N PHE A 22 -16.11 15.65 6.01
CA PHE A 22 -17.47 15.21 5.65
C PHE A 22 -17.55 14.74 4.20
N PHE A 23 -17.71 13.42 4.03
CA PHE A 23 -18.34 12.82 2.86
C PHE A 23 -19.61 12.14 3.37
N ASP A 24 -20.79 12.50 2.87
CA ASP A 24 -22.05 11.92 3.35
C ASP A 24 -22.02 10.38 3.24
N ASN A 25 -22.39 9.70 4.34
CA ASN A 25 -22.44 8.24 4.52
C ASN A 25 -21.11 7.44 4.66
N SER A 26 -19.93 8.08 4.78
CA SER A 26 -18.64 7.37 4.97
C SER A 26 -18.24 7.11 6.43
N PHE A 27 -18.92 7.74 7.39
CA PHE A 27 -18.50 7.74 8.80
C PHE A 27 -18.78 6.44 9.55
N GLU A 28 -19.94 5.80 9.35
CA GLU A 28 -20.25 4.56 10.10
C GLU A 28 -19.26 3.44 9.77
N LYS A 29 -18.90 3.31 8.49
CA LYS A 29 -17.88 2.34 8.06
C LYS A 29 -16.52 2.68 8.67
N PHE A 30 -16.09 3.94 8.60
CA PHE A 30 -14.82 4.37 9.16
C PHE A 30 -14.74 4.25 10.69
N ASP A 31 -15.79 4.62 11.40
CA ASP A 31 -15.87 4.57 12.87
C ASP A 31 -15.85 3.12 13.39
N SER A 32 -16.22 2.16 12.53
CA SER A 32 -16.11 0.72 12.81
C SER A 32 -14.71 0.13 12.54
N ILE A 33 -13.80 0.88 11.94
CA ILE A 33 -12.45 0.38 11.63
C ILE A 33 -11.62 0.34 12.91
N TYR A 34 -10.99 -0.80 13.15
CA TYR A 34 -10.01 -0.97 14.20
C TYR A 34 -8.61 -1.01 13.61
N PHE A 35 -7.73 -0.15 14.10
CA PHE A 35 -6.35 -0.05 13.67
C PHE A 35 -5.41 -0.65 14.71
N ASP A 36 -4.41 -1.40 14.25
CA ASP A 36 -3.26 -1.85 15.04
C ASP A 36 -1.99 -1.45 14.28
N ILE A 37 -1.20 -0.56 14.86
CA ILE A 37 0.06 -0.09 14.28
C ILE A 37 1.17 -0.36 15.28
N ASN A 38 2.03 -1.33 14.94
CA ASN A 38 3.10 -1.81 15.82
C ASN A 38 2.64 -2.17 17.24
N GLY A 39 1.42 -2.69 17.39
CA GLY A 39 0.81 -3.06 18.68
C GLY A 39 0.05 -1.92 19.37
N THR A 40 0.14 -0.68 18.88
CA THR A 40 -0.71 0.42 19.34
C THR A 40 -2.07 0.31 18.66
N LYS A 41 -3.11 0.16 19.48
CA LYS A 41 -4.46 -0.19 19.05
C LYS A 41 -5.44 0.95 19.31
N PHE A 42 -6.24 1.30 18.31
CA PHE A 42 -7.23 2.38 18.42
C PHE A 42 -8.34 2.24 17.36
N TRP A 43 -9.47 2.90 17.58
CA TRP A 43 -10.61 2.88 16.67
C TRP A 43 -10.66 4.14 15.79
N GLY A 44 -11.25 4.03 14.60
CA GLY A 44 -11.52 5.17 13.73
C GLY A 44 -12.42 6.25 14.35
N LYS A 45 -13.22 5.89 15.36
CA LYS A 45 -14.05 6.85 16.13
C LYS A 45 -13.31 7.57 17.25
N ASP A 46 -12.08 7.17 17.59
CA ASP A 46 -11.36 7.75 18.71
C ASP A 46 -11.05 9.23 18.43
N THR A 47 -11.17 10.08 19.45
CA THR A 47 -10.99 11.53 19.31
C THR A 47 -9.62 12.01 19.78
N LEU A 48 -8.85 11.14 20.42
CA LEU A 48 -7.52 11.45 20.97
C LEU A 48 -6.44 11.15 19.94
N THR A 49 -5.44 12.02 19.88
CA THR A 49 -4.18 11.74 19.17
C THR A 49 -3.49 10.53 19.81
N GLN A 50 -3.14 9.55 18.99
CA GLN A 50 -2.47 8.33 19.41
C GLN A 50 -0.98 8.45 19.17
N THR A 51 -0.16 8.06 20.15
CA THR A 51 1.29 7.96 19.97
C THR A 51 1.67 6.52 19.64
N ILE A 52 2.34 6.31 18.51
CA ILE A 52 2.82 5.00 18.07
C ILE A 52 4.34 4.90 18.22
N ARG A 53 4.84 3.69 18.50
CA ARG A 53 6.27 3.38 18.45
C ARG A 53 6.66 3.00 17.03
N LEU A 54 7.88 3.34 16.63
CA LEU A 54 8.37 3.06 15.27
C LEU A 54 9.30 1.85 15.24
N ASN A 55 9.20 1.08 14.17
CA ASN A 55 10.15 0.03 13.85
C ASN A 55 11.34 0.60 13.05
N ASP A 56 12.51 -0.04 13.19
CA ASP A 56 13.71 0.35 12.44
C ASP A 56 13.50 0.22 10.92
N ASN A 57 12.85 -0.87 10.48
CA ASN A 57 12.53 -1.15 9.08
C ASN A 57 11.12 -0.62 8.74
N PHE A 58 10.18 -1.50 8.41
CA PHE A 58 8.78 -1.11 8.16
C PHE A 58 7.93 -1.20 9.41
N ASP A 59 6.98 -0.28 9.49
CA ASP A 59 5.91 -0.33 10.45
C ASP A 59 4.81 -1.24 9.93
N LYS A 60 4.32 -2.12 10.81
CA LYS A 60 3.28 -3.08 10.49
C LYS A 60 1.95 -2.50 10.90
N CYS A 61 1.05 -2.38 9.93
CA CYS A 61 -0.26 -1.80 10.12
C CYS A 61 -1.32 -2.84 9.78
N THR A 62 -2.35 -2.90 10.60
CA THR A 62 -3.54 -3.71 10.35
C THR A 62 -4.76 -2.83 10.50
N ALA A 63 -5.67 -2.88 9.52
CA ALA A 63 -7.00 -2.30 9.59
C ALA A 63 -8.04 -3.42 9.52
N ILE A 64 -8.84 -3.58 10.57
CA ILE A 64 -9.94 -4.53 10.63
C ILE A 64 -11.23 -3.79 10.28
N ILE A 65 -11.89 -4.18 9.20
CA ILE A 65 -13.04 -3.51 8.61
C ILE A 65 -14.18 -4.52 8.55
N GLY A 66 -15.07 -4.50 9.55
CA GLY A 66 -16.11 -5.52 9.68
C GLY A 66 -15.50 -6.92 9.88
N LYS A 67 -15.64 -7.80 8.89
CA LYS A 67 -15.05 -9.16 8.90
C LYS A 67 -13.71 -9.22 8.16
N ASP A 68 -13.34 -8.17 7.44
CA ASP A 68 -12.14 -8.13 6.62
C ASP A 68 -10.96 -7.58 7.42
N THR A 69 -9.76 -8.02 7.05
CA THR A 69 -8.51 -7.55 7.66
C THR A 69 -7.53 -7.19 6.56
N LEU A 70 -7.17 -5.90 6.50
CA LEU A 70 -6.14 -5.40 5.61
C LEU A 70 -4.83 -5.26 6.40
N ASN A 71 -3.83 -6.06 6.04
CA ASN A 71 -2.47 -5.93 6.56
C ASN A 71 -1.62 -5.19 5.53
N PHE A 72 -0.96 -4.12 5.97
CA PHE A 72 -0.13 -3.29 5.11
C PHE A 72 1.11 -2.79 5.84
N LEU A 73 2.12 -2.46 5.07
CA LEU A 73 3.36 -1.87 5.55
C LEU A 73 3.33 -0.36 5.34
N ALA A 74 4.01 0.38 6.21
CA ALA A 74 4.26 1.80 6.04
C ALA A 74 5.65 2.13 6.57
N LYS A 75 6.14 3.35 6.29
CA LYS A 75 7.32 3.89 6.97
C LYS A 75 6.99 5.21 7.65
N PHE A 76 6.70 5.15 8.94
CA PHE A 76 6.54 6.35 9.73
C PHE A 76 7.91 6.98 10.02
N GLN A 77 7.93 8.30 10.18
CA GLN A 77 9.10 9.10 10.50
C GLN A 77 8.98 9.61 11.93
N ASN A 78 10.12 9.67 12.63
CA ASN A 78 10.16 10.10 14.03
C ASN A 78 9.67 11.54 14.19
N ARG A 79 8.84 11.77 15.22
CA ARG A 79 8.25 13.07 15.60
C ARG A 79 7.36 13.69 14.53
N GLN A 80 6.86 12.90 13.59
CA GLN A 80 5.87 13.35 12.62
C GLN A 80 4.43 13.06 13.08
N GLU A 81 3.49 13.90 12.60
CA GLU A 81 2.05 13.69 12.74
C GLU A 81 1.47 13.15 11.43
N TYR A 82 0.58 12.19 11.58
CA TYR A 82 -0.19 11.56 10.52
C TYR A 82 -1.67 11.73 10.78
N VAL A 83 -2.44 11.77 9.71
CA VAL A 83 -3.87 11.89 9.77
C VAL A 83 -4.53 10.68 9.17
N LEU A 84 -5.45 10.08 9.92
CA LEU A 84 -6.45 9.14 9.40
C LEU A 84 -7.77 9.85 9.15
N ARG A 85 -8.38 9.59 7.99
CA ARG A 85 -9.70 10.13 7.60
C ARG A 85 -10.58 9.02 7.03
N PRO A 86 -11.91 9.17 7.09
CA PRO A 86 -12.81 8.36 6.28
C PRO A 86 -12.37 8.38 4.82
N GLY A 87 -12.25 7.21 4.21
CA GLY A 87 -11.98 7.12 2.79
C GLY A 87 -13.22 7.49 1.99
N CYS A 88 -13.01 7.89 0.74
CA CYS A 88 -14.09 8.18 -0.21
C CYS A 88 -14.19 7.04 -1.23
N CYS A 89 -15.41 6.76 -1.70
CA CYS A 89 -15.71 5.83 -2.80
C CYS A 89 -15.08 4.42 -2.67
N CYS A 90 -13.83 4.26 -3.10
CA CYS A 90 -13.11 2.99 -3.21
C CYS A 90 -12.10 2.70 -2.08
N ALA A 91 -11.95 3.60 -1.10
CA ALA A 91 -11.10 3.35 0.07
C ALA A 91 -11.92 3.42 1.38
N ALA A 92 -11.63 2.51 2.32
CA ALA A 92 -12.25 2.55 3.65
C ALA A 92 -11.67 3.67 4.53
N PHE A 93 -10.39 3.98 4.36
CA PHE A 93 -9.69 5.07 5.04
C PHE A 93 -8.58 5.62 4.15
N THR A 94 -8.16 6.85 4.43
CA THR A 94 -6.90 7.41 3.93
C THR A 94 -6.00 7.72 5.11
N MET A 95 -4.68 7.52 4.95
CA MET A 95 -3.68 7.91 5.94
C MET A 95 -2.64 8.80 5.28
N GLN A 96 -2.40 10.00 5.82
CA GLN A 96 -1.53 10.99 5.18
C GLN A 96 -0.58 11.60 6.21
N ALA A 97 0.68 11.82 5.84
CA ALA A 97 1.58 12.66 6.64
C ALA A 97 1.07 14.11 6.66
N ARG A 98 1.21 14.83 7.78
CA ARG A 98 0.86 16.26 7.83
C ARG A 98 1.82 17.13 7.02
N GLN A 99 3.07 16.71 6.89
CA GLN A 99 4.13 17.47 6.24
C GLN A 99 4.79 16.60 5.17
N ASN A 100 5.10 17.20 4.03
CA ASN A 100 5.80 16.55 2.91
C ASN A 100 5.13 15.25 2.43
N ALA A 101 3.80 15.17 2.51
CA ALA A 101 3.06 14.00 2.09
C ALA A 101 3.21 13.78 0.59
N ASN A 102 3.72 12.62 0.20
CA ASN A 102 3.85 12.28 -1.22
C ASN A 102 3.66 10.80 -1.48
N ARG A 103 3.26 10.49 -2.71
CA ARG A 103 3.21 9.11 -3.22
C ARG A 103 4.57 8.76 -3.78
N GLY A 104 4.90 7.47 -3.74
CA GLY A 104 6.23 7.01 -4.08
C GLY A 104 6.33 6.35 -5.44
N THR A 105 7.43 5.63 -5.63
CA THR A 105 7.66 4.79 -6.81
C THR A 105 8.00 3.37 -6.39
N ILE A 106 7.60 2.42 -7.22
CA ILE A 106 7.98 1.02 -7.11
C ILE A 106 8.95 0.69 -8.23
N THR A 107 10.10 0.13 -7.89
CA THR A 107 11.07 -0.41 -8.83
C THR A 107 11.16 -1.92 -8.66
N PHE A 108 10.94 -2.67 -9.73
CA PHE A 108 11.12 -4.12 -9.76
C PHE A 108 12.20 -4.50 -10.76
N LYS A 109 13.16 -5.32 -10.31
CA LYS A 109 14.14 -5.97 -11.17
C LYS A 109 13.75 -7.44 -11.35
N ASN A 110 13.33 -7.82 -12.55
CA ASN A 110 12.98 -9.21 -12.84
C ASN A 110 14.26 -10.04 -12.99
N LYS A 111 14.51 -10.92 -12.01
CA LYS A 111 15.62 -11.90 -12.02
C LYS A 111 15.14 -13.33 -12.25
N SER A 112 13.89 -13.51 -12.65
CA SER A 112 13.32 -14.82 -12.98
C SER A 112 13.68 -15.24 -14.41
N ASP A 113 13.34 -16.46 -14.78
CA ASP A 113 13.57 -17.05 -16.11
C ASP A 113 12.42 -16.78 -17.11
N LYS A 114 11.42 -15.98 -16.72
CA LYS A 114 10.30 -15.58 -17.56
C LYS A 114 9.96 -14.11 -17.40
N ASP A 115 9.24 -13.56 -18.37
CA ASP A 115 8.65 -12.23 -18.25
C ASP A 115 7.56 -12.27 -17.15
N LEU A 116 7.46 -11.19 -16.38
CA LEU A 116 6.50 -11.06 -15.28
C LEU A 116 5.78 -9.73 -15.39
N GLY A 117 4.57 -9.64 -14.86
CA GLY A 117 3.87 -8.38 -14.68
C GLY A 117 4.18 -7.75 -13.33
N LEU A 118 4.27 -6.42 -13.30
CA LEU A 118 4.23 -5.60 -12.10
C LEU A 118 2.93 -4.80 -12.12
N VAL A 119 2.13 -4.89 -11.05
CA VAL A 119 0.92 -4.07 -10.86
C VAL A 119 1.05 -3.27 -9.56
N VAL A 120 0.74 -1.97 -9.63
CA VAL A 120 0.91 -1.00 -8.56
C VAL A 120 -0.36 -0.16 -8.42
N CYS A 121 -0.94 -0.18 -7.21
CA CYS A 121 -2.17 0.54 -6.85
C CYS A 121 -3.33 0.26 -7.85
N GLU A 122 -3.45 -0.99 -8.32
CA GLU A 122 -4.47 -1.51 -9.28
C GLU A 122 -4.39 -0.93 -10.71
N HIS A 123 -3.97 0.32 -10.90
CA HIS A 123 -4.09 1.03 -12.18
C HIS A 123 -2.79 1.16 -12.96
N ASN A 124 -1.64 1.12 -12.29
CA ASN A 124 -0.35 1.22 -12.96
C ASN A 124 0.25 -0.17 -13.09
N SER A 125 0.35 -0.66 -14.31
CA SER A 125 0.93 -1.96 -14.59
C SER A 125 1.87 -1.93 -15.79
N ASP A 126 2.83 -2.85 -15.79
CA ASP A 126 3.68 -3.09 -16.96
C ASP A 126 4.25 -4.52 -16.94
N THR A 127 4.63 -5.00 -18.11
CA THR A 127 5.43 -6.22 -18.24
C THR A 127 6.91 -5.89 -18.02
N VAL A 128 7.54 -6.63 -17.12
CA VAL A 128 8.97 -6.54 -16.79
C VAL A 128 9.67 -7.75 -17.40
N LYS A 129 10.43 -7.49 -18.48
CA LYS A 129 11.17 -8.52 -19.21
C LYS A 129 12.24 -9.18 -18.35
N ILE A 130 12.65 -10.40 -18.69
CA ILE A 130 13.81 -11.09 -18.08
C ILE A 130 15.02 -10.15 -18.01
N ASP A 131 15.69 -10.12 -16.86
CA ASP A 131 16.87 -9.30 -16.54
C ASP A 131 16.68 -7.79 -16.70
N SER A 132 15.44 -7.32 -16.82
CA SER A 132 15.12 -5.89 -16.94
C SER A 132 14.66 -5.29 -15.61
N VAL A 133 14.68 -3.95 -15.57
CA VAL A 133 14.20 -3.16 -14.43
C VAL A 133 13.07 -2.28 -14.92
N LYS A 134 11.98 -2.25 -14.16
CA LYS A 134 10.88 -1.32 -14.39
C LYS A 134 10.63 -0.50 -13.14
N THR A 135 10.37 0.79 -13.32
CA THR A 135 9.89 1.68 -12.28
C THR A 135 8.51 2.19 -12.65
N LEU A 136 7.55 2.06 -11.73
CA LEU A 136 6.20 2.59 -11.85
C LEU A 136 5.93 3.57 -10.70
N PHE A 137 5.15 4.60 -10.99
CA PHE A 137 4.68 5.53 -9.96
C PHE A 137 3.47 4.93 -9.22
N ALA A 138 3.31 5.26 -7.95
CA ALA A 138 2.11 4.91 -7.21
C ALA A 138 0.97 5.90 -7.57
N SER A 139 0.22 5.61 -8.64
CA SER A 139 -0.93 6.40 -9.05
C SER A 139 -2.19 5.96 -8.32
N GLU A 140 -2.86 6.89 -7.67
CA GLU A 140 -4.09 6.69 -6.92
C GLU A 140 -5.05 7.84 -7.30
N SER A 141 -6.35 7.55 -7.39
CA SER A 141 -7.42 8.47 -7.86
C SER A 141 -7.40 9.83 -7.14
N ALA A 142 -7.91 10.89 -7.80
CA ALA A 142 -8.04 12.24 -7.24
C ALA A 142 -8.75 12.27 -5.87
N MET A 143 -9.57 11.24 -5.60
CA MET A 143 -10.32 11.10 -4.37
C MET A 143 -9.54 10.30 -3.30
N CYS A 144 -8.78 9.27 -3.66
CA CYS A 144 -8.14 8.33 -2.73
C CYS A 144 -6.62 8.43 -2.69
N LEU A 145 -6.08 9.64 -2.81
CA LEU A 145 -4.67 9.89 -2.57
C LEU A 145 -4.36 9.38 -1.14
N TYR A 146 -3.42 8.46 -1.00
CA TYR A 146 -3.00 7.89 0.28
C TYR A 146 -3.95 6.83 0.91
N LYS A 147 -4.50 5.90 0.11
CA LYS A 147 -4.90 4.56 0.60
C LYS A 147 -3.68 3.59 0.56
N PRO A 148 -3.72 2.44 1.25
CA PRO A 148 -2.71 1.41 1.04
C PRO A 148 -2.74 0.91 -0.42
N CYS A 149 -1.59 0.93 -1.09
CA CYS A 149 -1.44 0.42 -2.46
C CYS A 149 -1.13 -1.07 -2.46
N SER A 150 -1.79 -1.82 -3.33
CA SER A 150 -1.34 -3.17 -3.69
C SER A 150 -0.09 -3.09 -4.57
N ILE A 151 0.90 -3.92 -4.26
CA ILE A 151 2.07 -4.17 -5.11
C ILE A 151 2.03 -5.65 -5.42
N GLN A 152 1.80 -5.99 -6.68
CA GLN A 152 1.64 -7.36 -7.13
C GLN A 152 2.70 -7.70 -8.18
N ILE A 153 3.23 -8.92 -8.06
CA ILE A 153 3.95 -9.59 -9.14
C ILE A 153 3.02 -10.65 -9.70
N VAL A 154 2.83 -10.65 -11.01
CA VAL A 154 1.85 -11.50 -11.70
C VAL A 154 2.50 -12.21 -12.90
N GLU A 155 1.89 -13.27 -13.39
CA GLU A 155 2.22 -13.80 -14.71
C GLU A 155 1.76 -12.82 -15.80
N THR A 156 2.44 -12.77 -16.94
CA THR A 156 2.06 -11.88 -18.05
C THR A 156 0.65 -12.16 -18.59
N THR A 157 0.16 -13.38 -18.46
CA THR A 157 -1.21 -13.79 -18.77
C THR A 157 -2.26 -12.98 -18.00
N TYR A 158 -1.91 -12.40 -16.84
CA TYR A 158 -2.77 -11.48 -16.08
C TYR A 158 -3.25 -10.29 -16.94
N PHE A 159 -2.47 -9.89 -17.94
CA PHE A 159 -2.78 -8.81 -18.88
C PHE A 159 -3.40 -9.28 -20.20
N SER A 160 -3.80 -10.56 -20.32
CA SER A 160 -4.44 -11.07 -21.54
C SER A 160 -5.77 -10.35 -21.81
N ASP A 161 -6.05 -10.10 -23.08
CA ASP A 161 -7.35 -9.59 -23.55
C ASP A 161 -8.50 -10.54 -23.19
N ASP A 162 -8.21 -11.83 -22.94
CA ASP A 162 -9.18 -12.81 -22.44
C ASP A 162 -9.81 -12.41 -21.09
N TYR A 163 -9.17 -11.51 -20.36
CA TYR A 163 -9.63 -10.97 -19.07
C TYR A 163 -10.10 -9.52 -19.16
N ASN A 164 -10.37 -9.03 -20.38
CA ASN A 164 -11.07 -7.77 -20.56
C ASN A 164 -12.58 -7.98 -20.37
N TYR A 165 -13.05 -7.70 -19.15
CA TYR A 165 -14.42 -7.94 -18.73
C TYR A 165 -15.40 -6.78 -18.99
N GLU A 166 -15.07 -5.83 -19.88
CA GLU A 166 -15.87 -4.61 -20.13
C GLU A 166 -17.35 -4.86 -20.49
N ASN A 167 -17.72 -6.08 -20.90
CA ASN A 167 -19.11 -6.47 -21.20
C ASN A 167 -19.49 -7.85 -20.63
N ASP A 168 -18.81 -8.31 -19.58
CA ASP A 168 -19.11 -9.60 -18.95
C ASP A 168 -20.26 -9.45 -17.92
N GLU A 169 -21.30 -10.28 -18.02
CA GLU A 169 -22.48 -10.23 -17.15
C GLU A 169 -22.29 -10.99 -15.83
N ARG A 170 -21.19 -11.75 -15.67
CA ARG A 170 -20.86 -12.45 -14.43
C ARG A 170 -20.54 -11.46 -13.31
N ASN A 171 -20.68 -11.89 -12.06
CA ASN A 171 -20.42 -10.99 -10.93
C ASN A 171 -18.92 -10.69 -10.78
N TYR A 172 -18.60 -9.53 -10.19
CA TYR A 172 -17.22 -9.07 -10.01
C TYR A 172 -16.32 -10.09 -9.28
N ASP A 173 -16.85 -10.79 -8.27
CA ASP A 173 -16.06 -11.72 -7.46
C ASP A 173 -15.60 -12.94 -8.27
N GLU A 174 -16.44 -13.44 -9.18
CA GLU A 174 -16.10 -14.53 -10.11
C GLU A 174 -14.99 -14.09 -11.08
N LEU A 175 -15.16 -12.93 -11.69
CA LEU A 175 -14.21 -12.37 -12.67
C LEU A 175 -12.86 -12.06 -12.02
N TRP A 176 -12.88 -11.42 -10.86
CA TRP A 176 -11.68 -11.16 -10.07
C TRP A 176 -10.98 -12.47 -9.65
N GLY A 177 -11.74 -13.50 -9.28
CA GLY A 177 -11.21 -14.81 -8.92
C GLY A 177 -10.52 -15.54 -10.07
N GLU A 178 -10.91 -15.31 -11.32
CA GLU A 178 -10.22 -15.83 -12.50
C GLU A 178 -8.86 -15.16 -12.70
N GLN A 179 -8.85 -13.82 -12.70
CA GLN A 179 -7.64 -13.04 -12.93
C GLN A 179 -6.61 -13.23 -11.80
N LYS A 180 -7.09 -13.36 -10.55
CA LYS A 180 -6.24 -13.55 -9.38
C LYS A 180 -5.39 -14.83 -9.42
N LYS A 181 -5.75 -15.84 -10.23
CA LYS A 181 -4.97 -17.07 -10.37
C LYS A 181 -3.57 -16.83 -10.94
N PHE A 182 -3.37 -15.70 -11.63
CA PHE A 182 -2.07 -15.32 -12.17
C PHE A 182 -1.26 -14.42 -11.22
N GLU A 183 -1.78 -14.13 -10.03
CA GLU A 183 -1.02 -13.43 -8.99
C GLU A 183 0.01 -14.38 -8.38
N LEU A 184 1.29 -14.03 -8.52
CA LEU A 184 2.41 -14.78 -7.95
C LEU A 184 2.79 -14.27 -6.56
N GLY A 185 2.41 -13.05 -6.22
CA GLY A 185 2.65 -12.48 -4.91
C GLY A 185 2.08 -11.09 -4.78
N GLN A 186 1.65 -10.74 -3.57
CA GLN A 186 1.10 -9.44 -3.25
C GLN A 186 1.58 -8.96 -1.88
N VAL A 187 1.88 -7.67 -1.80
CA VAL A 187 2.07 -6.95 -0.54
C VAL A 187 1.37 -5.61 -0.62
N TRP A 188 0.82 -5.14 0.51
CA TRP A 188 0.23 -3.82 0.60
C TRP A 188 1.22 -2.86 1.25
N PHE A 189 1.44 -1.71 0.62
CA PHE A 189 2.29 -0.65 1.14
C PHE A 189 1.56 0.69 1.13
N HIS A 190 1.66 1.45 2.21
CA HIS A 190 1.06 2.76 2.35
C HIS A 190 2.14 3.83 2.25
N PHE A 191 2.15 4.55 1.12
CA PHE A 191 3.08 5.65 0.89
C PHE A 191 2.71 6.88 1.72
N LEU A 192 3.71 7.46 2.37
CA LEU A 192 3.54 8.60 3.26
C LEU A 192 4.44 9.77 2.86
N HIS A 193 5.65 9.49 2.38
CA HIS A 193 6.73 10.47 2.21
C HIS A 193 7.42 10.40 0.85
N GLY A 194 6.75 9.88 -0.17
CA GLY A 194 7.37 9.70 -1.49
C GLY A 194 8.43 8.62 -1.50
N GLU A 195 8.21 7.53 -0.77
CA GLU A 195 9.15 6.42 -0.65
C GLU A 195 9.47 5.82 -2.03
N LYS A 196 10.76 5.63 -2.31
CA LYS A 196 11.23 4.81 -3.43
C LYS A 196 11.41 3.40 -2.90
N ILE A 197 10.58 2.48 -3.37
CA ILE A 197 10.60 1.09 -2.93
C ILE A 197 11.20 0.23 -4.04
N GLU A 198 12.21 -0.56 -3.69
CA GLU A 198 12.66 -1.69 -4.49
C GLU A 198 11.91 -2.95 -4.06
N VAL A 199 11.36 -3.66 -5.04
CA VAL A 199 10.69 -4.95 -4.87
C VAL A 199 11.66 -6.07 -5.22
N ASN A 200 11.86 -6.99 -4.27
CA ASN A 200 12.58 -8.23 -4.48
C ASN A 200 11.57 -9.38 -4.42
N PHE A 201 11.51 -10.18 -5.48
CA PHE A 201 10.59 -11.31 -5.59
C PHE A 201 11.38 -12.62 -5.65
N ASP A 202 11.06 -13.56 -4.76
CA ASP A 202 11.54 -14.92 -4.83
C ASP A 202 10.51 -15.81 -5.53
N ALA A 203 10.78 -16.15 -6.79
CA ALA A 203 9.89 -16.97 -7.61
C ALA A 203 9.64 -18.38 -7.04
N LYS A 204 10.53 -18.92 -6.19
CA LYS A 204 10.33 -20.26 -5.61
C LYS A 204 9.38 -20.24 -4.43
N SER A 205 9.44 -19.20 -3.61
CA SER A 205 8.61 -19.08 -2.42
C SER A 205 7.42 -18.16 -2.60
N GLU A 206 7.29 -17.52 -3.77
CA GLU A 206 6.23 -16.57 -4.10
C GLU A 206 6.17 -15.40 -3.09
N LYS A 207 7.34 -15.04 -2.54
CA LYS A 207 7.47 -13.99 -1.53
C LYS A 207 7.97 -12.70 -2.13
N ILE A 208 7.32 -11.62 -1.73
CA ILE A 208 7.76 -10.26 -1.99
C ILE A 208 8.43 -9.70 -0.72
N GLU A 209 9.63 -9.18 -0.90
CA GLU A 209 10.35 -8.36 0.07
C GLU A 209 10.49 -6.94 -0.47
N LEU A 210 10.20 -5.96 0.39
CA LEU A 210 10.33 -4.55 0.04
C LEU A 210 11.59 -3.98 0.66
N ASN A 211 12.25 -3.05 -0.04
CA ASN A 211 13.35 -2.26 0.49
C ASN A 211 13.10 -0.77 0.19
N ILE A 212 13.26 0.09 1.18
CA ILE A 212 13.28 1.54 0.93
C ILE A 212 14.67 1.91 0.44
N ILE A 213 14.76 2.36 -0.82
CA ILE A 213 16.02 2.79 -1.44
C ILE A 213 16.18 4.31 -1.44
N GLY A 214 15.17 5.05 -0.99
CA GLY A 214 15.22 6.50 -0.83
C GLY A 214 13.84 7.13 -0.78
N HIS A 215 13.80 8.43 -1.00
CA HIS A 215 12.57 9.20 -1.18
C HIS A 215 12.69 10.05 -2.45
N LEU A 216 11.55 10.40 -3.05
CA LEU A 216 11.49 11.32 -4.16
C LEU A 216 11.93 12.72 -3.73
N THR A 217 12.74 13.35 -4.56
CA THR A 217 13.10 14.76 -4.44
C THR A 217 11.96 15.63 -4.99
N ASN A 218 11.93 16.92 -4.61
CA ASN A 218 10.93 17.85 -5.14
C ASN A 218 10.98 17.95 -6.68
N ALA A 219 12.17 17.89 -7.28
CA ALA A 219 12.33 17.92 -8.72
C ALA A 219 11.69 16.68 -9.40
N GLU A 220 11.89 15.49 -8.83
CA GLU A 220 11.26 14.26 -9.33
C GLU A 220 9.74 14.29 -9.14
N ILE A 221 9.26 14.84 -8.02
CA ILE A 221 7.83 15.05 -7.78
C ILE A 221 7.23 15.98 -8.84
N GLU A 222 7.88 17.12 -9.11
CA GLU A 222 7.41 18.09 -10.10
C GLU A 222 7.41 17.52 -11.53
N GLU A 223 8.36 16.66 -11.87
CA GLU A 223 8.39 15.97 -13.16
C GLU A 223 7.22 14.99 -13.30
N LEU A 224 6.85 14.29 -12.22
CA LEU A 224 5.71 13.36 -12.20
C LEU A 224 4.34 14.05 -12.35
N TRP A 225 4.25 15.36 -12.09
CA TRP A 225 3.01 16.15 -12.22
C TRP A 225 2.89 16.93 -13.53
N LYS A 226 3.86 16.81 -14.44
CA LYS A 226 3.81 17.39 -15.80
C LYS A 226 3.18 16.42 -16.79
#